data_AF-A0A958DHL6-F1
#
_entry.id   AF-A0A958DHL6-F1
#
_cell.length_a   1.000
_cell.length_b   1.000
_cell.length_c   1.000
_cell.angle_alpha   90.00
_cell.angle_beta   90.00
_cell.angle_gamma   90.00
#
_symmetry.space_group_name_H-M   'P 1'
#
loop_
_entity.id
_entity.type
_entity.pdbx_description
1 polymer ?
#
loop_
_entity_poly.entity_id
_entity_poly.type
_entity_poly.pdbx_seq_one_letter_code
_entity_poly.pdbx_strand_id
1 'polypeptide(L)'
;GAIVDLLPGEDVTIANPARPNVGFDAFVTAVSRQVGAALELPFELLLKHFTASYSASRAALLEAWKFFRVRRQWAASKFCQPVYEEFLVEAILSGRISAPGFFDDPAIRAAYSKAQWIGPSQGQIDPVKETQASIMKIDAALSTRSIETAAIGGDWEANYRQLSREERMLREAGLKNTTDNNSGNAPVEDPPAQPQPMEE
;
A
#
# COMPACT_ATOMS: atom_id res chain seq x y z
N GLY A 1 -13.42 -6.27 60.50
CA GLY A 1 -12.70 -5.01 60.74
C GLY A 1 -11.92 -5.14 62.02
N ALA A 2 -10.74 -4.52 62.09
CA ALA A 2 -9.95 -4.42 63.31
C ALA A 2 -9.96 -2.96 63.78
N ILE A 3 -10.00 -2.76 65.10
CA ILE A 3 -9.83 -1.45 65.74
C ILE A 3 -8.42 -1.47 66.33
N VAL A 4 -7.59 -0.51 65.93
CA VAL A 4 -6.20 -0.37 66.38
C VAL A 4 -6.10 0.98 67.09
N ASP A 5 -5.60 0.93 68.34
CA ASP A 5 -5.41 2.11 69.17
C ASP A 5 -4.02 2.70 68.95
N LEU A 6 -3.91 4.03 68.98
CA LEU A 6 -2.65 4.76 68.73
C LEU A 6 -2.07 5.30 70.03
N LEU A 7 -0.75 5.40 70.10
CA LEU A 7 -0.08 6.01 71.25
C LEU A 7 -0.20 7.55 71.21
N PRO A 8 -0.08 8.25 72.36
CA PRO A 8 -0.15 9.70 72.41
C PRO A 8 0.90 10.37 71.51
N GLY A 9 0.43 11.13 70.50
CA GLY A 9 1.29 11.81 69.52
C GLY A 9 1.42 11.08 68.18
N GLU A 10 0.84 9.89 68.03
CA GLU A 10 0.74 9.20 66.74
C GLU A 10 -0.49 9.67 65.94
N ASP A 11 -0.32 9.77 64.63
CA ASP A 11 -1.37 10.14 63.68
C ASP A 11 -1.53 9.07 62.60
N VAL A 12 -2.75 8.89 62.11
CA VAL A 12 -3.04 7.93 61.05
C VAL A 12 -2.72 8.55 59.70
N THR A 13 -1.58 8.15 59.12
CA THR A 13 -1.35 8.44 57.70
C THR A 13 -2.01 7.36 56.85
N ILE A 14 -3.17 7.67 56.28
CA ILE A 14 -3.80 6.80 55.28
C ILE A 14 -2.95 6.88 54.01
N ALA A 15 -2.26 5.79 53.68
CA ALA A 15 -1.60 5.67 52.39
C ALA A 15 -2.67 5.77 51.30
N ASN A 16 -2.67 6.87 50.55
CA ASN A 16 -3.42 6.99 49.32
C ASN A 16 -2.47 6.74 48.15
N PRO A 17 -2.32 5.47 47.69
CA PRO A 17 -1.57 5.18 46.49
C PRO A 17 -2.37 5.70 45.29
N ALA A 18 -2.31 7.01 45.04
CA ALA A 18 -2.79 7.58 43.80
C ALA A 18 -2.05 6.85 42.67
N ARG A 19 -2.80 6.21 41.78
CA ARG A 19 -2.28 5.68 40.52
C ARG A 19 -2.57 6.75 39.46
N PRO A 20 -1.67 7.73 39.24
CA PRO A 20 -1.91 8.71 38.20
C PRO A 20 -1.88 8.00 36.84
N ASN A 21 -3.07 7.67 36.32
CA ASN A 21 -3.25 7.02 35.02
C ASN A 21 -3.03 8.00 33.84
N VAL A 22 -2.77 9.27 34.12
CA VAL A 22 -2.57 10.33 33.12
C VAL A 22 -1.39 10.01 32.19
N GLY A 23 -0.34 9.35 32.69
CA GLY A 23 0.84 8.99 31.89
C GLY A 23 0.73 7.69 31.10
N PHE A 24 -0.36 6.91 31.26
CA PHE A 24 -0.45 5.58 30.67
C PHE A 24 -0.46 5.63 29.13
N ASP A 25 -1.27 6.51 28.55
CA ASP A 25 -1.38 6.64 27.09
C ASP A 25 -0.07 7.09 26.44
N ALA A 26 0.60 8.07 27.03
CA ALA A 26 1.91 8.54 26.57
C ALA A 26 2.97 7.43 26.62
N PHE A 27 2.98 6.62 27.70
CA PHE A 27 3.88 5.48 27.83
C PHE A 27 3.60 4.42 26.77
N VAL A 28 2.34 4.00 26.60
CA VAL A 28 1.96 2.99 25.58
C VAL A 28 2.26 3.48 24.17
N THR A 29 2.03 4.77 23.89
CA THR A 29 2.36 5.41 22.62
C THR A 29 3.87 5.39 22.37
N ALA A 30 4.70 5.74 23.36
CA ALA A 30 6.15 5.70 23.23
C ALA A 30 6.68 4.28 22.95
N VAL A 31 6.16 3.28 23.67
CA VAL A 31 6.51 1.86 23.44
C VAL A 31 6.07 1.42 22.04
N SER A 32 4.85 1.77 21.63
CA SER A 32 4.33 1.42 20.30
C SER A 32 5.17 2.04 19.18
N ARG A 33 5.67 3.26 19.35
CA ARG A 33 6.60 3.89 18.39
C ARG A 33 7.91 3.13 18.26
N GLN A 34 8.48 2.67 19.37
CA GLN A 34 9.72 1.85 19.34
C GLN A 34 9.48 0.50 18.64
N VAL A 35 8.34 -0.15 18.94
CA VAL A 35 7.94 -1.39 18.25
C VAL A 35 7.75 -1.15 16.75
N GLY A 36 7.07 -0.07 16.38
CA GLY A 36 6.89 0.32 14.97
C GLY A 36 8.21 0.52 14.25
N ALA A 37 9.14 1.27 14.86
CA ALA A 37 10.48 1.47 14.29
C ALA A 37 11.24 0.15 14.08
N ALA A 38 11.15 -0.79 15.03
CA ALA A 38 11.78 -2.12 14.89
C ALA A 38 11.13 -3.00 13.81
N LEU A 39 9.84 -2.79 13.53
CA LEU A 39 9.09 -3.51 12.50
C LEU A 39 9.11 -2.82 11.13
N GLU A 40 9.78 -1.67 10.99
CA GLU A 40 9.71 -0.79 9.82
C GLU A 40 8.27 -0.35 9.49
N LEU A 41 7.45 -0.17 10.52
CA LEU A 41 6.06 0.26 10.44
C LEU A 41 5.86 1.61 11.13
N PRO A 42 5.38 2.64 10.41
CA PRO A 42 4.95 3.90 11.01
C PRO A 42 3.86 3.69 12.07
N PHE A 43 3.87 4.54 13.09
CA PHE A 43 2.94 4.48 14.23
C PHE A 43 1.47 4.49 13.77
N GLU A 44 1.15 5.33 12.79
CA GLU A 44 -0.20 5.51 12.25
C GLU A 44 -0.75 4.20 11.68
N LEU A 45 0.11 3.43 11.01
CA LEU A 45 -0.26 2.12 10.46
C LEU A 45 -0.30 1.04 11.53
N LEU A 46 0.63 1.06 12.48
CA LEU A 46 0.71 0.08 13.55
C LEU A 46 -0.56 0.10 14.42
N LEU A 47 -1.03 1.29 14.81
CA LEU A 47 -2.21 1.46 15.65
C LEU A 47 -3.49 1.81 14.88
N LYS A 48 -3.41 1.93 13.54
CA LYS A 48 -4.50 2.41 12.68
C LYS A 48 -5.07 3.75 13.15
N HIS A 49 -4.19 4.66 13.55
CA HIS A 49 -4.55 5.97 14.09
C HIS A 49 -4.03 7.07 13.18
N PHE A 50 -4.94 7.72 12.45
CA PHE A 50 -4.61 8.72 11.43
C PHE A 50 -5.18 10.09 11.82
N THR A 51 -4.42 10.84 12.62
CA THR A 51 -4.77 12.22 13.03
C THR A 51 -3.84 13.27 12.42
N ALA A 52 -2.80 12.85 11.72
CA ALA A 52 -1.85 13.72 11.05
C ALA A 52 -2.44 14.30 9.74
N SER A 53 -1.82 15.37 9.24
CA SER A 53 -2.21 16.00 7.96
C SER A 53 -2.12 15.01 6.79
N TYR A 54 -2.77 15.35 5.66
CA TYR A 54 -2.72 14.56 4.44
C TYR A 54 -1.27 14.24 4.01
N SER A 55 -0.39 15.24 4.01
CA SER A 55 1.01 15.07 3.60
C SER A 55 1.79 14.16 4.54
N ALA A 56 1.59 14.28 5.85
CA ALA A 56 2.23 13.43 6.85
C ALA A 56 1.74 11.98 6.76
N SER A 57 0.42 11.77 6.67
CA SER A 57 -0.19 10.44 6.49
C SER A 57 0.28 9.79 5.18
N ARG A 58 0.42 10.58 4.11
CA ARG A 58 0.94 10.11 2.82
C ARG A 58 2.41 9.70 2.92
N ALA A 59 3.24 10.49 3.59
CA ALA A 59 4.64 10.16 3.80
C ALA A 59 4.79 8.84 4.59
N ALA A 60 4.00 8.67 5.67
CA ALA A 60 3.99 7.44 6.45
C ALA A 60 3.59 6.22 5.60
N LEU A 61 2.49 6.32 4.83
CA LEU A 61 2.05 5.24 3.94
C LEU A 61 3.10 4.89 2.87
N LEU A 62 3.76 5.89 2.27
CA LEU A 62 4.82 5.68 1.28
C LEU A 62 6.05 5.00 1.88
N GLU A 63 6.43 5.35 3.11
CA GLU A 63 7.55 4.72 3.79
C GLU A 63 7.28 3.25 4.09
N ALA A 64 6.12 2.95 4.69
CA ALA A 64 5.70 1.56 4.93
C ALA A 64 5.61 0.75 3.62
N TRP A 65 5.16 1.38 2.54
CA TRP A 65 5.07 0.70 1.24
C TRP A 65 6.42 0.32 0.65
N LYS A 66 7.52 1.01 0.99
CA LYS A 66 8.87 0.56 0.62
C LYS A 66 9.17 -0.79 1.25
N PHE A 67 8.93 -0.94 2.55
CA PHE A 67 9.11 -2.21 3.27
C PHE A 67 8.22 -3.32 2.69
N PHE A 68 6.94 -3.04 2.46
CA PHE A 68 6.02 -4.03 1.88
C PHE A 68 6.44 -4.48 0.47
N ARG A 69 6.95 -3.57 -0.36
CA ARG A 69 7.48 -3.92 -1.69
C ARG A 69 8.71 -4.81 -1.59
N VAL A 70 9.62 -4.56 -0.65
CA VAL A 70 10.79 -5.42 -0.43
C VAL A 70 10.36 -6.83 -0.04
N ARG A 71 9.46 -6.96 0.94
CA ARG A 71 8.90 -8.26 1.36
C ARG A 71 8.18 -8.98 0.23
N ARG A 72 7.40 -8.26 -0.58
CA ARG A 72 6.70 -8.81 -1.75
C ARG A 72 7.67 -9.29 -2.82
N GLN A 73 8.69 -8.49 -3.14
CA GLN A 73 9.71 -8.85 -4.12
C GLN A 73 10.50 -10.09 -3.67
N TRP A 74 10.79 -10.19 -2.38
CA TRP A 74 11.42 -11.37 -1.81
C TRP A 74 10.53 -12.61 -1.99
N ALA A 75 9.24 -12.53 -1.64
CA ALA A 75 8.31 -13.65 -1.82
C ALA A 75 8.16 -14.03 -3.31
N ALA A 76 8.01 -13.03 -4.18
CA ALA A 76 7.92 -13.24 -5.63
C ALA A 76 9.17 -13.94 -6.18
N SER A 77 10.38 -13.46 -5.82
CA SER A 77 11.63 -14.01 -6.34
C SER A 77 12.04 -15.35 -5.72
N LYS A 78 11.70 -15.61 -4.46
CA LYS A 78 12.13 -16.81 -3.72
C LYS A 78 11.11 -17.94 -3.71
N PHE A 79 9.84 -17.63 -3.93
CA PHE A 79 8.77 -18.63 -3.88
C PHE A 79 8.01 -18.69 -5.21
N CYS A 80 7.41 -17.59 -5.64
CA CYS A 80 6.53 -17.61 -6.79
C CYS A 80 7.27 -17.91 -8.10
N GLN A 81 8.41 -17.25 -8.33
CA GLN A 81 9.19 -17.38 -9.55
C GLN A 81 9.76 -18.80 -9.74
N PRO A 82 10.41 -19.44 -8.75
CA PRO A 82 10.87 -20.82 -8.90
C PRO A 82 9.73 -21.81 -9.15
N VAL A 83 8.59 -21.66 -8.45
CA VAL A 83 7.42 -22.53 -8.65
C VAL A 83 6.86 -22.37 -10.06
N TYR A 84 6.80 -21.15 -10.58
CA TYR A 84 6.37 -20.87 -11.95
C TYR A 84 7.32 -21.46 -12.98
N GLU A 85 8.63 -21.35 -12.78
CA GLU A 85 9.63 -21.90 -13.70
C GLU A 85 9.55 -23.43 -13.77
N GLU A 86 9.39 -24.12 -12.66
CA GLU A 86 9.20 -25.57 -12.64
C GLU A 86 7.89 -25.99 -13.32
N PHE A 87 6.80 -25.26 -13.07
CA PHE A 87 5.54 -25.46 -13.78
C PHE A 87 5.71 -25.29 -15.29
N LEU A 88 6.42 -24.25 -15.73
CA LEU A 88 6.66 -23.96 -17.14
C LEU A 88 7.50 -25.07 -17.80
N VAL A 89 8.54 -25.54 -17.12
CA VAL A 89 9.37 -26.67 -17.58
C VAL A 89 8.53 -27.91 -17.81
N GLU A 90 7.71 -28.31 -16.84
CA GLU A 90 6.82 -29.47 -16.95
C GLU A 90 5.80 -29.30 -18.08
N ALA A 91 5.24 -28.11 -18.26
CA ALA A 91 4.32 -27.80 -19.35
C ALA A 91 4.97 -27.93 -20.73
N ILE A 92 6.26 -27.59 -20.86
CA ILE A 92 7.03 -27.75 -22.10
C ILE A 92 7.39 -29.22 -22.33
N LEU A 93 7.89 -29.93 -21.31
CA LEU A 93 8.26 -31.35 -21.41
C LEU A 93 7.06 -32.25 -21.73
N SER A 94 5.89 -31.93 -21.17
CA SER A 94 4.64 -32.63 -21.47
C SER A 94 4.03 -32.27 -22.83
N GLY A 95 4.66 -31.36 -23.59
CA GLY A 95 4.22 -30.96 -24.93
C GLY A 95 3.00 -30.02 -24.95
N ARG A 96 2.58 -29.45 -23.82
CA ARG A 96 1.46 -28.49 -23.76
C ARG A 96 1.85 -27.10 -24.28
N ILE A 97 3.12 -26.72 -24.11
CA ILE A 97 3.68 -25.46 -24.56
C ILE A 97 4.84 -25.73 -25.50
N SER A 98 4.78 -25.17 -26.71
CA SER A 98 5.91 -25.19 -27.63
C SER A 98 6.82 -23.99 -27.35
N ALA A 99 8.04 -24.26 -26.87
CA ALA A 99 9.05 -23.25 -26.56
C ALA A 99 10.40 -23.64 -27.18
N PRO A 100 10.62 -23.35 -28.48
CA PRO A 100 11.88 -23.65 -29.15
C PRO A 100 13.07 -22.96 -28.47
N GLY A 101 14.19 -23.67 -28.30
CA GLY A 101 15.40 -23.13 -27.68
C GLY A 101 15.35 -23.01 -26.15
N PHE A 102 14.24 -23.39 -25.50
CA PHE A 102 14.06 -23.22 -24.06
C PHE A 102 15.10 -23.97 -23.21
N PHE A 103 15.52 -25.16 -23.66
CA PHE A 103 16.54 -25.97 -22.98
C PHE A 103 17.96 -25.73 -23.51
N ASP A 104 18.09 -24.98 -24.60
CA ASP A 104 19.36 -24.80 -25.31
C ASP A 104 20.13 -23.56 -24.85
N ASP A 105 19.41 -22.48 -24.48
CA ASP A 105 20.01 -21.21 -24.06
C ASP A 105 19.34 -20.66 -22.78
N PRO A 106 20.11 -20.43 -21.69
CA PRO A 106 19.61 -19.78 -20.48
C PRO A 106 18.94 -18.42 -20.72
N ALA A 107 19.38 -17.64 -21.72
CA ALA A 107 18.77 -16.35 -22.06
C ALA A 107 17.38 -16.53 -22.66
N ILE A 108 17.20 -17.54 -23.53
CA ILE A 108 15.89 -17.90 -24.10
C ILE A 108 14.98 -18.41 -22.98
N ARG A 109 15.50 -19.28 -22.10
CA ARG A 109 14.76 -19.73 -20.91
C ARG A 109 14.28 -18.56 -20.07
N ALA A 110 15.15 -17.59 -19.78
CA ALA A 110 14.80 -16.41 -19.01
C ALA A 110 13.75 -15.53 -19.71
N ALA A 111 13.80 -15.42 -21.05
CA ALA A 111 12.79 -14.69 -21.81
C ALA A 111 11.40 -15.35 -21.73
N TYR A 112 11.33 -16.69 -21.88
CA TYR A 112 10.09 -17.43 -21.72
C TYR A 112 9.56 -17.43 -20.28
N SER A 113 10.46 -17.45 -19.30
CA SER A 113 10.13 -17.54 -17.87
C SER A 113 9.88 -16.18 -17.22
N LYS A 114 9.95 -15.08 -17.99
CA LYS A 114 9.74 -13.73 -17.46
C LYS A 114 8.29 -13.56 -17.01
N ALA A 115 8.09 -13.39 -15.71
CA ALA A 115 6.78 -13.13 -15.12
C ALA A 115 6.77 -11.83 -14.31
N GLN A 116 5.62 -11.16 -14.30
CA GLN A 116 5.37 -10.02 -13.42
C GLN A 116 4.43 -10.45 -12.29
N TRP A 117 4.88 -10.29 -11.05
CA TRP A 117 4.11 -10.66 -9.86
C TRP A 117 3.37 -9.44 -9.31
N ILE A 118 2.14 -9.24 -9.78
CA ILE A 118 1.28 -8.13 -9.37
C ILE A 118 0.57 -8.52 -8.07
N GLY A 119 0.85 -7.79 -7.00
CA GLY A 119 0.15 -7.94 -5.73
C GLY A 119 -0.88 -6.83 -5.51
N PRO A 120 -1.54 -6.80 -4.33
CA PRO A 120 -2.48 -5.74 -4.00
C PRO A 120 -1.89 -4.34 -4.16
N SER A 121 -2.69 -3.37 -4.58
CA SER A 121 -2.31 -1.96 -4.65
C SER A 121 -2.00 -1.39 -3.27
N GLN A 122 -1.19 -0.33 -3.21
CA GLN A 122 -0.98 0.48 -2.00
C GLN A 122 -2.28 1.16 -1.54
N GLY A 123 -3.22 1.36 -2.48
CA GLY A 123 -4.31 2.32 -2.32
C GLY A 123 -3.85 3.73 -2.70
N GLN A 124 -4.82 4.57 -3.03
CA GLN A 124 -4.62 5.99 -3.35
C GLN A 124 -5.32 6.82 -2.27
N ILE A 125 -4.69 7.91 -1.86
CA ILE A 125 -5.32 8.84 -0.91
C ILE A 125 -6.16 9.87 -1.68
N ASP A 126 -5.63 10.36 -2.80
CA ASP A 126 -6.35 11.18 -3.77
C ASP A 126 -6.29 10.51 -5.15
N PRO A 127 -7.30 9.70 -5.51
CA PRO A 127 -7.31 8.99 -6.78
C PRO A 127 -7.19 9.90 -8.00
N VAL A 128 -7.73 11.13 -7.95
CA VAL A 128 -7.72 12.05 -9.08
C VAL A 128 -6.32 12.61 -9.30
N LYS A 129 -5.70 13.16 -8.24
CA LYS A 129 -4.33 13.71 -8.32
C LYS A 129 -3.32 12.64 -8.70
N GLU A 130 -3.45 11.44 -8.13
CA GLU A 130 -2.53 10.33 -8.39
C GLU A 130 -2.70 9.74 -9.80
N THR A 131 -3.93 9.65 -10.31
CA THR A 131 -4.18 9.22 -11.70
C THR A 131 -3.66 10.26 -12.68
N GLN A 132 -3.89 11.55 -12.43
CA GLN A 132 -3.35 12.61 -13.28
C GLN A 132 -1.81 12.58 -13.31
N ALA A 133 -1.16 12.38 -12.16
CA ALA A 133 0.28 12.20 -12.10
C ALA A 133 0.75 10.97 -12.90
N SER A 134 -0.03 9.88 -12.91
CA SER A 134 0.28 8.67 -13.68
C SER A 134 0.20 8.93 -15.19
N ILE A 135 -0.82 9.65 -15.64
CA ILE A 135 -0.95 10.10 -17.05
C ILE A 135 0.25 10.96 -17.45
N MET A 136 0.58 11.96 -16.63
CA MET A 136 1.73 12.85 -16.89
C MET A 136 3.06 12.08 -16.98
N LYS A 137 3.28 11.05 -16.15
CA LYS A 137 4.48 10.20 -16.25
C LYS A 137 4.54 9.40 -17.54
N ILE A 138 3.41 8.88 -18.00
CA ILE A 138 3.32 8.12 -19.25
C ILE A 138 3.61 9.06 -20.44
N ASP A 139 2.99 10.23 -20.45
CA ASP A 139 3.18 11.22 -21.51
C ASP A 139 4.62 11.75 -21.56
N ALA A 140 5.25 11.91 -20.39
CA ALA A 140 6.66 12.29 -20.27
C ALA A 140 7.66 11.12 -20.51
N ALA A 141 7.18 9.93 -20.88
CA ALA A 141 7.99 8.72 -21.05
C ALA A 141 8.82 8.30 -19.82
N LEU A 142 8.38 8.70 -18.63
CA LEU A 142 8.98 8.31 -17.35
C LEU A 142 8.43 6.97 -16.83
N SER A 143 7.30 6.53 -17.38
CA SER A 143 6.66 5.27 -17.02
C SER A 143 5.91 4.68 -18.22
N THR A 144 5.39 3.47 -18.05
CA THR A 144 4.58 2.79 -19.05
C THR A 144 3.18 2.54 -18.50
N ARG A 145 2.21 2.36 -19.40
CA ARG A 145 0.85 2.00 -19.02
C ARG A 145 0.80 0.70 -18.20
N SER A 146 1.67 -0.27 -18.52
CA SER A 146 1.81 -1.52 -17.74
C SER A 146 2.27 -1.26 -16.30
N ILE A 147 3.29 -0.42 -16.10
CA ILE A 147 3.80 -0.07 -14.76
C ILE A 147 2.74 0.66 -13.94
N GLU A 148 2.10 1.70 -14.50
CA GLU A 148 1.09 2.48 -13.76
C GLU A 148 -0.18 1.65 -13.49
N THR A 149 -0.58 0.76 -14.41
CA THR A 149 -1.73 -0.14 -14.19
C THR A 149 -1.41 -1.20 -13.12
N ALA A 150 -0.19 -1.75 -13.13
CA ALA A 150 0.26 -2.68 -12.10
C ALA A 150 0.37 -2.01 -10.72
N ALA A 151 0.70 -0.71 -10.65
CA ALA A 151 0.75 0.05 -9.40
C ALA A 151 -0.62 0.12 -8.70
N ILE A 152 -1.71 0.14 -9.47
CA ILE A 152 -3.09 0.09 -8.97
C ILE A 152 -3.65 -1.35 -8.90
N GLY A 153 -2.82 -2.37 -9.13
CA GLY A 153 -3.18 -3.79 -8.98
C GLY A 153 -3.86 -4.42 -10.20
N GLY A 154 -3.87 -3.75 -11.35
CA GLY A 154 -4.45 -4.28 -12.59
C GLY A 154 -3.39 -4.81 -13.56
N ASP A 155 -3.87 -5.48 -14.62
CA ASP A 155 -3.07 -5.83 -15.80
C ASP A 155 -3.51 -4.96 -16.98
N TRP A 156 -2.55 -4.22 -17.55
CA TRP A 156 -2.82 -3.33 -18.68
C TRP A 156 -3.29 -4.09 -19.93
N GLU A 157 -2.76 -5.28 -20.19
CA GLU A 157 -3.16 -6.05 -21.38
C GLU A 157 -4.58 -6.60 -21.23
N ALA A 158 -4.95 -7.06 -20.04
CA ALA A 158 -6.31 -7.46 -19.72
C ALA A 158 -7.29 -6.28 -19.89
N ASN A 159 -6.94 -5.11 -19.36
CA ASN A 159 -7.74 -3.90 -19.52
C ASN A 159 -7.91 -3.54 -20.99
N TYR A 160 -6.83 -3.53 -21.77
CA TYR A 160 -6.89 -3.20 -23.19
C TYR A 160 -7.75 -4.18 -24.00
N ARG A 161 -7.62 -5.49 -23.73
CA ARG A 161 -8.44 -6.53 -24.35
C ARG A 161 -9.92 -6.36 -24.01
N GLN A 162 -10.23 -5.99 -22.76
CA GLN A 162 -11.59 -5.78 -22.31
C GLN A 162 -12.19 -4.51 -22.92
N LEU A 163 -11.48 -3.38 -22.86
CA LEU A 163 -11.90 -2.10 -23.45
C LEU A 163 -12.17 -2.24 -24.96
N SER A 164 -11.33 -2.99 -25.68
CA SER A 164 -11.53 -3.24 -27.12
C SER A 164 -12.84 -3.99 -27.41
N ARG A 165 -13.23 -4.91 -26.53
CA ARG A 165 -14.52 -5.63 -26.65
C ARG A 165 -15.69 -4.73 -26.30
N GLU A 166 -15.56 -3.94 -25.24
CA GLU A 166 -16.58 -2.99 -24.80
C GLU A 166 -16.85 -1.94 -25.86
N GLU A 167 -15.80 -1.36 -26.46
CA GLU A 167 -15.95 -0.41 -27.58
C GLU A 167 -16.67 -1.03 -28.77
N ARG A 168 -16.35 -2.28 -29.11
CA ARG A 168 -17.05 -2.99 -30.20
C ARG A 168 -18.53 -3.16 -29.88
N MET A 169 -18.86 -3.62 -28.67
CA MET A 169 -20.25 -3.81 -28.23
C MET A 169 -21.02 -2.49 -28.20
N LEU A 170 -20.39 -1.39 -27.75
CA LEU A 170 -20.99 -0.06 -27.74
C LEU A 170 -21.30 0.42 -29.17
N ARG A 171 -20.35 0.25 -30.09
CA ARG A 171 -20.54 0.60 -31.52
C ARG A 171 -21.66 -0.23 -32.16
N GLU A 172 -21.72 -1.52 -31.87
CA GLU A 172 -22.78 -2.42 -32.36
C GLU A 172 -24.16 -2.06 -31.77
N ALA A 173 -24.21 -1.64 -30.50
CA ALA A 173 -25.43 -1.22 -29.82
C ALA A 173 -25.86 0.23 -30.16
N GLY A 174 -25.06 0.98 -30.92
CA GLY A 174 -25.30 2.40 -31.20
C GLY A 174 -25.17 3.33 -29.98
N LEU A 175 -24.51 2.86 -28.92
CA LEU A 175 -24.26 3.63 -27.69
C LEU A 175 -22.91 4.35 -27.81
N LYS A 176 -22.88 5.66 -27.49
CA LYS A 176 -21.63 6.44 -27.48
C LYS A 176 -20.93 6.30 -26.14
N ASN A 177 -19.61 6.18 -26.17
CA ASN A 177 -18.80 6.29 -24.96
C ASN A 177 -18.82 7.75 -24.47
N THR A 178 -19.06 7.97 -23.18
CA THR A 178 -19.27 9.31 -22.60
C THR A 178 -17.99 10.16 -22.49
N THR A 179 -16.84 9.62 -22.89
CA THR A 179 -15.52 10.29 -22.82
C THR A 179 -15.33 11.41 -23.84
N ASP A 180 -16.22 11.56 -24.82
CA ASP A 180 -16.12 12.64 -25.82
C ASP A 180 -16.56 14.02 -25.30
N ASN A 181 -17.10 14.10 -24.07
CA ASN A 181 -17.58 15.34 -23.46
C ASN A 181 -16.94 15.59 -22.08
N ASN A 182 -15.71 16.10 -22.00
CA ASN A 182 -15.39 17.25 -21.14
C ASN A 182 -13.94 17.75 -21.29
N SER A 183 -13.79 18.90 -21.93
CA SER A 183 -12.66 19.81 -21.77
C SER A 183 -12.79 20.57 -20.45
N GLY A 184 -11.83 20.39 -19.53
CA GLY A 184 -11.56 21.29 -18.41
C GLY A 184 -11.82 20.72 -17.02
N ASN A 185 -10.84 20.01 -16.46
CA ASN A 185 -10.71 19.90 -15.00
C ASN A 185 -9.61 20.87 -14.55
N ALA A 186 -10.01 21.98 -13.94
CA ALA A 186 -9.09 22.85 -13.22
C ALA A 186 -8.52 22.11 -11.99
N PRO A 187 -7.29 22.43 -11.52
CA PRO A 187 -6.72 21.81 -10.35
C PRO A 187 -7.61 22.05 -9.12
N VAL A 188 -7.99 20.97 -8.42
CA VAL A 188 -8.66 21.08 -7.12
C VAL A 188 -7.59 21.47 -6.09
N GLU A 189 -7.61 22.73 -5.66
CA GLU A 189 -6.81 23.22 -4.54
C GLU A 189 -7.16 22.46 -3.25
N ASP A 190 -6.14 22.14 -2.46
CA ASP A 190 -6.31 21.45 -1.18
C ASP A 190 -7.13 22.32 -0.20
N PRO A 191 -8.05 21.73 0.59
CA PRO A 191 -8.69 22.46 1.68
C PRO A 191 -7.62 22.98 2.67
N PRO A 192 -7.74 24.22 3.16
CA PRO A 192 -6.77 24.76 4.10
C PRO A 192 -6.70 23.90 5.36
N ALA A 193 -5.49 23.61 5.81
CA ALA A 193 -5.24 22.89 7.05
C ALA A 193 -5.95 23.60 8.21
N GLN A 194 -6.77 22.86 8.96
CA GLN A 194 -7.41 23.40 10.15
C GLN A 194 -6.32 23.90 11.13
N PRO A 195 -6.45 25.12 11.68
CA PRO A 195 -5.47 25.66 12.61
C PRO A 195 -5.40 24.76 13.85
N GLN A 196 -4.18 24.35 14.21
CA GLN A 196 -3.92 23.64 15.46
C GLN A 196 -4.30 24.55 16.63
N PRO A 197 -4.92 24.03 17.72
CA PRO A 197 -5.15 24.84 18.91
C PRO A 197 -3.80 25.30 19.46
N MET A 198 -3.64 26.60 19.68
CA MET A 198 -2.52 27.11 20.45
C MET A 198 -2.71 26.64 21.90
N GLU A 199 -1.82 25.77 22.38
CA GLU A 199 -1.67 25.51 23.81
C GLU A 199 -1.01 26.76 24.45
N GLU A 200 -1.72 27.36 25.41
CA GLU A 200 -1.17 28.31 26.40
C GLU A 200 -0.35 27.58 27.47
#